data_AF-A0A4Q7ZFK5-F1
#
_entry.id   AF-A0A4Q7ZFK5-F1
#
_cell.length_a   1.000
_cell.length_b   1.000
_cell.length_c   1.000
_cell.angle_alpha   90.00
_cell.angle_beta   90.00
_cell.angle_gamma   90.00
#
_symmetry.space_group_name_H-M   'P 1'
#
loop_
_entity.id
_entity.type
_entity.pdbx_description
1 polymer ?
#
loop_
_entity_poly.entity_id
_entity_poly.type
_entity_poly.pdbx_seq_one_letter_code
_entity_poly.pdbx_strand_id
1 'polypeptide(L)'
;MHSDELVRLLSGVPGTQVSAESGLVTAYVPAIGDTARLDPGDVLGAEEITAPTGAPAVEVGVRRGHEQLPLIVTVDDVAFMPAYAADLLVKDAPVRVPAVPHLVAYSEMHRDVRALGRAVDDPELELDQDMLAATVLVHRCFLAGAVRVGLWPVRVAAWWEYTFARVGAGLPLAAFRPDPTWDRLMADVTEARRHSTPSG
;
A
#
# COMPACT_ATOMS: atom_id res chain seq x y z
N MET A 1 -14.83 5.36 16.62
CA MET A 1 -14.95 6.84 16.60
C MET A 1 -16.27 7.25 15.93
N HIS A 2 -16.82 8.45 16.15
CA HIS A 2 -18.01 8.89 15.40
C HIS A 2 -17.63 9.32 13.98
N SER A 3 -18.46 8.98 12.98
CA SER A 3 -18.20 9.30 11.57
C SER A 3 -18.00 10.80 11.33
N ASP A 4 -18.85 11.65 11.92
CA ASP A 4 -18.79 13.11 11.73
C ASP A 4 -17.50 13.72 12.27
N GLU A 5 -16.98 13.17 13.36
CA GLU A 5 -15.70 13.58 13.94
C GLU A 5 -14.53 13.20 13.02
N LEU A 6 -14.55 11.98 12.46
CA LEU A 6 -13.53 11.54 11.51
C LEU A 6 -13.54 12.39 10.24
N VAL A 7 -14.73 12.65 9.71
CA VAL A 7 -14.92 13.51 8.54
C VAL A 7 -14.38 14.90 8.82
N ARG A 8 -14.72 15.50 9.98
CA ARG A 8 -14.24 16.82 10.36
C ARG A 8 -12.71 16.89 10.41
N LEU A 9 -12.07 15.92 11.08
CA LEU A 9 -10.60 15.89 11.21
C LEU A 9 -9.93 15.76 9.85
N LEU A 10 -10.33 14.77 9.05
CA LEU A 10 -9.76 14.55 7.72
C LEU A 10 -10.01 15.72 6.76
N SER A 11 -11.16 16.39 6.89
CA SER A 11 -11.47 17.61 6.11
C SER A 11 -10.57 18.80 6.50
N GLY A 12 -9.88 18.72 7.65
CA GLY A 12 -8.87 19.69 8.07
C GLY A 12 -7.56 19.59 7.29
N VAL A 13 -7.33 18.50 6.54
CA VAL A 13 -6.15 18.34 5.67
C VAL A 13 -6.43 19.02 4.32
N PRO A 14 -5.72 20.12 3.97
CA PRO A 14 -5.96 20.83 2.71
C PRO A 14 -5.83 19.92 1.49
N GLY A 15 -6.77 20.03 0.55
CA GLY A 15 -6.73 19.28 -0.72
C GLY A 15 -7.31 17.86 -0.66
N THR A 16 -7.47 17.28 0.54
CA THR A 16 -8.13 15.98 0.72
C THR A 16 -9.64 16.12 0.51
N GLN A 17 -10.21 15.25 -0.30
CA GLN A 17 -11.65 15.17 -0.52
C GLN A 17 -12.23 14.09 0.39
N VAL A 18 -13.09 14.50 1.33
CA VAL A 18 -13.65 13.61 2.35
C VAL A 18 -15.14 13.45 2.15
N SER A 19 -15.62 12.22 2.16
CA SER A 19 -17.05 11.90 2.16
C SER A 19 -17.36 10.78 3.14
N ALA A 20 -18.62 10.70 3.57
CA ALA A 20 -19.13 9.57 4.33
C ALA A 20 -20.31 8.96 3.58
N GLU A 21 -20.13 7.74 3.08
CA GLU A 21 -21.14 7.03 2.29
C GLU A 21 -21.24 5.58 2.78
N SER A 22 -22.47 5.09 2.93
CA SER A 22 -22.74 3.69 3.33
C SER A 22 -22.01 3.24 4.62
N GLY A 23 -21.82 4.16 5.56
CA GLY A 23 -21.13 3.88 6.83
C GLY A 23 -19.60 3.86 6.75
N LEU A 24 -19.01 4.14 5.59
CA LEU A 24 -17.57 4.30 5.42
C LEU A 24 -17.23 5.78 5.25
N VAL A 25 -16.15 6.21 5.90
CA VAL A 25 -15.51 7.49 5.61
C VAL A 25 -14.44 7.27 4.56
N THR A 26 -14.49 8.05 3.49
CA THR A 26 -13.48 8.02 2.43
C THR A 26 -12.68 9.29 2.45
N ALA A 27 -11.36 9.17 2.32
CA ALA A 27 -10.44 10.27 2.14
C ALA A 27 -9.68 10.05 0.83
N TYR A 28 -10.09 10.78 -0.21
CA TYR A 28 -9.39 10.79 -1.48
C TYR A 28 -8.31 11.86 -1.46
N VAL A 29 -7.07 11.44 -1.78
CA VAL A 29 -5.91 12.33 -1.86
C VAL A 29 -5.55 12.50 -3.35
N PRO A 30 -5.87 13.66 -3.96
CA PRO A 30 -5.72 13.85 -5.40
C PRO A 30 -4.28 13.68 -5.92
N ALA A 31 -3.29 14.05 -5.12
CA ALA A 31 -1.88 13.99 -5.50
C ALA A 31 -1.40 12.55 -5.78
N ILE A 32 -1.90 11.57 -5.01
CA ILE A 32 -1.63 10.15 -5.27
C ILE A 32 -2.69 9.50 -6.15
N GLY A 33 -3.87 10.11 -6.27
CA GLY A 33 -4.99 9.58 -7.07
C GLY A 33 -5.54 8.28 -6.48
N ASP A 34 -5.59 8.19 -5.14
CA ASP A 34 -6.09 7.02 -4.41
C ASP A 34 -6.93 7.45 -3.20
N THR A 35 -7.70 6.52 -2.66
CA THR A 35 -8.67 6.75 -1.59
C THR A 35 -8.40 5.80 -0.42
N ALA A 36 -8.23 6.36 0.77
CA ALA A 36 -8.31 5.60 2.01
C ALA A 36 -9.78 5.42 2.39
N ARG A 37 -10.22 4.17 2.57
CA ARG A 37 -11.58 3.82 3.02
C ARG A 37 -11.52 3.33 4.46
N LEU A 38 -12.20 4.06 5.34
CA LEU A 38 -12.16 3.86 6.78
C LEU A 38 -13.55 3.50 7.29
N ASP A 39 -13.67 2.35 7.95
CA ASP A 39 -14.82 2.03 8.78
C ASP A 39 -14.66 2.76 10.13
N PRO A 40 -15.55 3.68 10.53
CA PRO A 40 -15.48 4.37 11.81
C PRO A 40 -15.46 3.43 13.04
N GLY A 41 -15.99 2.20 12.90
CA GLY A 41 -15.93 1.14 13.90
C GLY A 41 -14.54 0.54 14.07
N ASP A 42 -13.68 0.63 13.05
CA ASP A 42 -12.29 0.22 13.11
C ASP A 42 -11.34 1.36 13.50
N VAL A 43 -11.81 2.61 13.55
CA VAL A 43 -11.00 3.75 13.99
C VAL A 43 -10.96 3.83 15.52
N LEU A 44 -9.76 3.61 16.07
CA LEU A 44 -9.44 3.67 17.51
C LEU A 44 -9.33 5.11 18.01
N GLY A 45 -8.86 6.00 17.14
CA GLY A 45 -8.70 7.43 17.40
C GLY A 45 -8.13 8.11 16.17
N ALA A 46 -8.25 9.43 16.13
CA ALA A 46 -7.60 10.26 15.13
C ALA A 46 -7.18 11.59 15.77
N GLU A 47 -6.04 12.11 15.36
CA GLU A 47 -5.49 13.36 15.86
C GLU A 47 -4.88 14.21 14.74
N GLU A 48 -5.01 15.53 14.87
CA GLU A 48 -4.31 16.47 14.01
C GLU A 48 -2.84 16.50 14.40
N ILE A 49 -1.97 16.32 13.40
CA ILE A 49 -0.53 16.40 13.55
C ILE A 49 0.04 17.36 12.53
N THR A 50 1.35 17.63 12.63
CA THR A 50 2.08 18.43 11.67
C THR A 50 3.14 17.57 11.01
N ALA A 51 3.10 17.48 9.68
CA ALA A 51 4.13 16.79 8.91
C ALA A 51 5.50 17.49 9.13
N PRO A 52 6.64 16.81 8.91
CA PRO A 52 7.96 17.44 9.02
C PRO A 52 8.15 18.71 8.16
N THR A 53 7.36 18.86 7.10
CA THR A 53 7.32 20.03 6.22
C THR A 53 6.59 21.23 6.83
N GLY A 54 5.95 21.08 7.98
CA GLY A 54 5.06 22.07 8.59
C GLY A 54 3.63 22.02 8.06
N ALA A 55 3.31 21.13 7.12
CA ALA A 55 1.97 21.00 6.55
C ALA A 55 1.01 20.28 7.54
N PRO A 56 -0.29 20.63 7.53
CA PRO A 56 -1.30 19.90 8.29
C PRO A 56 -1.40 18.44 7.85
N ALA A 57 -1.58 17.54 8.81
CA ALA A 57 -1.82 16.12 8.58
C ALA A 57 -2.72 15.55 9.68
N VAL A 58 -3.29 14.37 9.44
CA VAL A 58 -4.08 13.65 10.43
C VAL A 58 -3.52 12.24 10.58
N GLU A 59 -3.22 11.84 11.80
CA GLU A 59 -2.90 10.46 12.14
C GLU A 59 -4.17 9.74 12.61
N VAL A 60 -4.42 8.56 12.05
CA VAL A 60 -5.57 7.71 12.34
C VAL A 60 -5.06 6.35 12.80
N GLY A 61 -5.48 5.93 13.99
CA GLY A 61 -5.25 4.58 14.48
C GLY A 61 -6.30 3.61 13.95
N VAL A 62 -5.90 2.68 13.08
CA VAL A 62 -6.78 1.69 12.44
C VAL A 62 -6.64 0.32 13.12
N ARG A 63 -7.74 -0.23 13.64
CA ARG A 63 -7.79 -1.57 14.24
C ARG A 63 -7.84 -2.65 13.17
N ARG A 64 -6.93 -3.61 13.23
CA ARG A 64 -6.95 -4.85 12.44
C ARG A 64 -6.67 -6.05 13.32
N GLY A 65 -7.72 -6.79 13.66
CA GLY A 65 -7.63 -7.85 14.66
C GLY A 65 -7.17 -7.29 16.01
N HIS A 66 -6.00 -7.73 16.47
CA HIS A 66 -5.37 -7.27 17.72
C HIS A 66 -4.35 -6.15 17.52
N GLU A 67 -4.13 -5.69 16.28
CA GLU A 67 -3.15 -4.66 15.96
C GLU A 67 -3.80 -3.28 15.78
N GLN A 68 -3.03 -2.25 16.15
CA GLN A 68 -3.29 -0.85 15.83
C GLN A 68 -2.28 -0.43 14.75
N LEU A 69 -2.78 -0.08 13.57
CA LEU A 69 -1.99 0.34 12.43
C LEU A 69 -2.10 1.85 12.25
N PRO A 70 -0.99 2.59 12.16
CA PRO A 70 -1.04 4.01 11.86
C PRO A 70 -1.38 4.23 10.39
N LEU A 71 -2.26 5.20 10.14
CA LEU A 71 -2.53 5.79 8.83
C LEU A 71 -2.39 7.30 8.97
N ILE A 72 -1.43 7.89 8.27
CA ILE A 72 -1.21 9.33 8.28
C ILE A 72 -1.64 9.89 6.94
N VAL A 73 -2.61 10.80 6.93
CA VAL A 73 -3.08 11.50 5.74
C VAL A 73 -2.46 12.90 5.72
N THR A 74 -1.68 13.19 4.68
CA THR A 74 -1.09 14.52 4.44
C THR A 74 -1.79 15.20 3.26
N VAL A 75 -1.42 16.45 2.99
CA VAL A 75 -1.92 17.25 1.86
C VAL A 75 -1.72 16.54 0.51
N ASP A 76 -0.64 15.81 0.37
CA ASP A 76 -0.15 15.26 -0.90
C ASP A 76 0.08 13.74 -0.89
N ASP A 77 -0.07 13.08 0.26
CA ASP A 77 0.26 11.67 0.40
C ASP A 77 -0.50 10.99 1.54
N VAL A 78 -0.27 9.68 1.65
CA VAL A 78 -0.73 8.85 2.74
C VAL A 78 0.44 7.95 3.17
N ALA A 79 0.81 7.99 4.45
CA ALA A 79 1.82 7.11 5.01
C ALA A 79 1.20 6.04 5.91
N PHE A 80 1.78 4.83 5.86
CA PHE A 80 1.26 3.68 6.58
C PHE A 80 2.38 2.70 6.93
N MET A 81 2.11 1.78 7.86
CA MET A 81 3.03 0.72 8.22
C MET A 81 2.96 -0.46 7.22
N PRO A 82 4.08 -0.89 6.63
CA PRO A 82 4.14 -2.12 5.84
C PRO A 82 3.68 -3.35 6.63
N ALA A 83 3.18 -4.37 5.94
CA ALA A 83 2.98 -5.68 6.57
C ALA A 83 4.32 -6.36 6.90
N TYR A 84 4.34 -7.25 7.88
CA TYR A 84 5.54 -8.03 8.16
C TYR A 84 5.72 -9.13 7.11
N ALA A 85 6.94 -9.30 6.61
CA ALA A 85 7.26 -10.35 5.63
C ALA A 85 6.91 -11.76 6.15
N ALA A 86 7.06 -11.99 7.46
CA ALA A 86 6.71 -13.24 8.12
C ALA A 86 5.20 -13.56 8.07
N ASP A 87 4.35 -12.56 7.86
CA ASP A 87 2.90 -12.77 7.72
C ASP A 87 2.50 -13.17 6.30
N LEU A 88 3.36 -12.87 5.32
CA LEU A 88 3.08 -13.08 3.90
C LEU A 88 3.60 -14.41 3.36
N LEU A 89 4.68 -14.94 3.94
CA LEU A 89 5.32 -16.17 3.48
C LEU A 89 4.80 -17.39 4.26
N VAL A 90 4.79 -18.57 3.62
CA VAL A 90 4.43 -19.83 4.30
C VAL A 90 5.19 -19.98 5.62
N LYS A 91 4.55 -20.64 6.60
CA LYS A 91 5.11 -20.78 7.94
C LYS A 91 6.52 -21.39 7.88
N ASP A 92 7.41 -20.90 8.73
CA ASP A 92 8.81 -21.35 8.86
C ASP A 92 9.68 -21.11 7.62
N ALA A 93 9.19 -20.33 6.64
CA ALA A 93 10.00 -19.87 5.52
C ALA A 93 11.19 -19.04 6.03
N PRO A 94 12.41 -19.26 5.51
CA PRO A 94 13.52 -18.38 5.80
C PRO A 94 13.23 -16.98 5.25
N VAL A 95 13.18 -15.99 6.14
CA VAL A 95 12.97 -14.59 5.78
C VAL A 95 14.30 -13.86 5.82
N ARG A 96 14.73 -13.33 4.68
CA ARG A 96 15.86 -12.40 4.60
C ARG A 96 15.35 -11.08 4.05
N VAL A 97 14.97 -10.19 4.95
CA VAL A 97 14.69 -8.80 4.61
C VAL A 97 15.60 -7.92 5.46
N PRO A 98 16.63 -7.30 4.85
CA PRO A 98 17.70 -6.64 5.62
C PRO A 98 17.20 -5.41 6.39
N ALA A 99 16.23 -4.67 5.85
CA ALA A 99 15.51 -3.62 6.56
C ALA A 99 14.19 -3.30 5.83
N VAL A 100 13.10 -3.13 6.58
CA VAL A 100 11.83 -2.55 6.10
C VAL A 100 11.61 -1.27 6.90
N PRO A 101 11.27 -0.13 6.27
CA PRO A 101 10.96 1.07 7.01
C PRO A 101 9.71 0.88 7.88
N HIS A 102 9.66 1.56 9.03
CA HIS A 102 8.50 1.50 9.93
C HIS A 102 7.24 2.13 9.32
N LEU A 103 7.41 3.15 8.49
CA LEU A 103 6.37 3.81 7.71
C LEU A 103 6.86 3.97 6.28
N VAL A 104 5.95 3.88 5.33
CA VAL A 104 6.21 4.19 3.93
C VAL A 104 5.09 5.08 3.40
N ALA A 105 5.43 6.10 2.63
CA ALA A 105 4.43 6.92 1.94
C ALA A 105 3.91 6.19 0.69
N TYR A 106 2.66 6.43 0.30
CA TYR A 106 2.09 5.84 -0.89
C TYR A 106 2.90 6.23 -2.14
N SER A 107 3.32 7.49 -2.24
CA SER A 107 4.12 7.95 -3.37
C SER A 107 5.48 7.25 -3.44
N GLU A 108 6.12 6.99 -2.31
CA GLU A 108 7.38 6.24 -2.21
C GLU A 108 7.19 4.79 -2.64
N MET A 109 6.17 4.12 -2.10
CA MET A 109 5.79 2.77 -2.53
C MET A 109 5.58 2.73 -4.04
N HIS A 110 4.80 3.66 -4.61
CA HIS A 110 4.55 3.69 -6.04
C HIS A 110 5.82 3.92 -6.86
N ARG A 111 6.65 4.90 -6.46
CA ARG A 111 7.91 5.21 -7.13
C ARG A 111 8.84 4.02 -7.14
N ASP A 112 9.03 3.36 -6.01
CA ASP A 112 10.03 2.31 -5.83
C ASP A 112 9.60 1.01 -6.54
N VAL A 113 8.31 0.63 -6.43
CA VAL A 113 7.75 -0.53 -7.16
C VAL A 113 7.84 -0.33 -8.66
N ARG A 114 7.53 0.89 -9.15
CA ARG A 114 7.63 1.22 -10.57
C ARG A 114 9.08 1.26 -11.06
N ALA A 115 10.00 1.77 -10.25
CA ALA A 115 11.41 1.83 -10.59
C ALA A 115 11.98 0.42 -10.80
N LEU A 116 11.66 -0.52 -9.91
CA LEU A 116 12.05 -1.91 -10.08
C LEU A 116 11.41 -2.54 -11.32
N GLY A 117 10.12 -2.30 -11.55
CA GLY A 117 9.43 -2.81 -12.73
C GLY A 117 10.03 -2.33 -14.05
N ARG A 118 10.64 -1.15 -14.09
CA ARG A 118 11.40 -0.67 -15.26
C ARG A 118 12.78 -1.31 -15.34
N ALA A 119 13.44 -1.46 -14.20
CA ALA A 119 14.79 -2.00 -14.10
C ALA A 119 14.87 -3.46 -14.59
N VAL A 120 13.83 -4.28 -14.34
CA VAL A 120 13.82 -5.69 -14.78
C VAL A 120 13.72 -5.88 -16.31
N ASP A 121 13.41 -4.83 -17.07
CA ASP A 121 13.43 -4.88 -18.54
C ASP A 121 14.78 -4.42 -19.13
N ASP A 122 15.71 -3.93 -18.31
CA ASP A 122 17.03 -3.51 -18.76
C ASP A 122 17.96 -4.73 -18.91
N PRO A 123 18.35 -5.10 -20.16
CA PRO A 123 19.16 -6.29 -20.40
C PRO A 123 20.62 -6.13 -19.93
N GLU A 124 21.08 -4.91 -19.65
CA GLU A 124 22.45 -4.64 -19.18
C GLU A 124 22.54 -4.61 -17.65
N LEU A 125 21.39 -4.62 -16.96
CA LEU A 125 21.35 -4.54 -15.51
C LEU A 125 21.51 -5.92 -14.87
N GLU A 126 22.67 -6.15 -14.25
CA GLU A 126 22.89 -7.31 -13.40
C GLU A 126 22.28 -7.07 -12.00
N LEU A 127 21.20 -7.78 -11.70
CA LEU A 127 20.56 -7.76 -10.38
C LEU A 127 20.95 -8.99 -9.58
N ASP A 128 21.54 -8.76 -8.41
CA ASP A 128 21.74 -9.80 -7.41
C ASP A 128 20.39 -10.45 -7.05
N GLN A 129 20.30 -11.78 -7.17
CA GLN A 129 19.02 -12.49 -7.01
C GLN A 129 18.49 -12.46 -5.58
N ASP A 130 19.37 -12.45 -4.58
CA ASP A 130 19.00 -12.34 -3.18
C ASP A 130 18.42 -10.94 -2.89
N MET A 131 19.08 -9.89 -3.37
CA MET A 131 18.58 -8.53 -3.28
C MET A 131 17.23 -8.36 -4.00
N LEU A 132 17.11 -8.89 -5.22
CA LEU A 132 15.88 -8.81 -6.00
C LEU A 132 14.71 -9.54 -5.31
N ALA A 133 14.96 -10.73 -4.75
CA ALA A 133 13.98 -11.46 -3.95
C ALA A 133 13.53 -10.66 -2.73
N ALA A 134 14.49 -10.08 -1.99
CA ALA A 134 14.19 -9.24 -0.84
C ALA A 134 13.39 -7.99 -1.24
N THR A 135 13.76 -7.29 -2.31
CA THR A 135 13.05 -6.09 -2.77
C THR A 135 11.61 -6.41 -3.22
N VAL A 136 11.41 -7.49 -3.98
CA VAL A 136 10.07 -7.95 -4.39
C VAL A 136 9.20 -8.27 -3.16
N LEU A 137 9.77 -8.92 -2.15
CA LEU A 137 9.09 -9.21 -0.89
C LEU A 137 8.73 -7.93 -0.12
N VAL A 138 9.66 -6.98 -0.01
CA VAL A 138 9.41 -5.67 0.63
C VAL A 138 8.28 -4.91 -0.07
N HIS A 139 8.27 -4.89 -1.39
CA HIS A 139 7.19 -4.26 -2.15
C HIS A 139 5.84 -4.95 -1.92
N ARG A 140 5.83 -6.29 -1.77
CA ARG A 140 4.62 -7.03 -1.40
C ARG A 140 4.15 -6.64 0.02
N CYS A 141 5.07 -6.41 0.95
CA CYS A 141 4.79 -5.89 2.29
C CYS A 141 4.16 -4.50 2.25
N PHE A 142 4.65 -3.60 1.37
CA PHE A 142 4.05 -2.27 1.20
C PHE A 142 2.60 -2.37 0.72
N LEU A 143 2.35 -3.14 -0.34
CA LEU A 143 1.00 -3.34 -0.88
C LEU A 143 0.05 -3.95 0.16
N ALA A 144 0.51 -4.96 0.90
CA ALA A 144 -0.28 -5.56 1.97
C ALA A 144 -0.56 -4.56 3.10
N GLY A 145 0.43 -3.76 3.49
CA GLY A 145 0.25 -2.68 4.47
C GLY A 145 -0.79 -1.65 4.04
N ALA A 146 -0.72 -1.19 2.78
CA ALA A 146 -1.66 -0.25 2.21
C ALA A 146 -3.10 -0.78 2.27
N VAL A 147 -3.30 -2.04 1.85
CA VAL A 147 -4.61 -2.69 1.89
C VAL A 147 -5.14 -2.81 3.32
N ARG A 148 -4.27 -3.14 4.28
CA ARG A 148 -4.65 -3.26 5.69
C ARG A 148 -5.15 -1.94 6.26
N VAL A 149 -4.64 -0.79 5.82
CA VAL A 149 -5.12 0.53 6.28
C VAL A 149 -6.28 1.10 5.45
N GLY A 150 -6.82 0.33 4.50
CA GLY A 150 -8.01 0.70 3.73
C GLY A 150 -7.74 1.38 2.40
N LEU A 151 -6.49 1.39 1.91
CA LEU A 151 -6.16 1.78 0.54
C LEU A 151 -6.42 0.61 -0.43
N TRP A 152 -6.53 0.90 -1.72
CA TRP A 152 -6.68 -0.14 -2.75
C TRP A 152 -5.77 0.12 -3.97
N PRO A 153 -4.44 -0.13 -3.82
CA PRO A 153 -3.41 0.40 -4.72
C PRO A 153 -3.27 -0.37 -6.04
N VAL A 154 -4.34 -0.48 -6.84
CA VAL A 154 -4.39 -1.29 -8.08
C VAL A 154 -3.26 -0.95 -9.04
N ARG A 155 -2.95 0.34 -9.25
CA ARG A 155 -1.87 0.76 -10.17
C ARG A 155 -0.49 0.29 -9.72
N VAL A 156 -0.23 0.32 -8.41
CA VAL A 156 1.07 -0.09 -7.86
C VAL A 156 1.18 -1.61 -7.85
N ALA A 157 0.09 -2.29 -7.51
CA ALA A 157 -0.03 -3.74 -7.60
C ALA A 157 0.21 -4.25 -9.03
N ALA A 158 -0.24 -3.51 -10.05
CA ALA A 158 0.03 -3.85 -11.45
C ALA A 158 1.53 -3.82 -11.80
N TRP A 159 2.31 -2.89 -11.25
CA TRP A 159 3.77 -2.88 -11.42
C TRP A 159 4.46 -4.02 -10.68
N TRP A 160 3.98 -4.35 -9.48
CA TRP A 160 4.50 -5.50 -8.74
C TRP A 160 4.25 -6.81 -9.49
N GLU A 161 3.02 -7.03 -9.97
CA GLU A 161 2.67 -8.23 -10.73
C GLU A 161 3.51 -8.32 -12.01
N TYR A 162 3.68 -7.20 -12.71
CA TYR A 162 4.51 -7.12 -13.92
C TYR A 162 5.94 -7.58 -13.67
N THR A 163 6.52 -7.11 -12.55
CA THR A 163 7.87 -7.46 -12.11
C THR A 163 7.92 -8.95 -11.75
N PHE A 164 7.01 -9.41 -10.88
CA PHE A 164 7.00 -10.78 -10.39
C PHE A 164 6.78 -11.81 -11.50
N ALA A 165 5.94 -11.51 -12.50
CA ALA A 165 5.71 -12.39 -13.64
C ALA A 165 6.98 -12.59 -14.50
N ARG A 166 7.89 -11.62 -14.53
CA ARG A 166 9.15 -11.68 -15.30
C ARG A 166 10.24 -12.44 -14.57
N VAL A 167 10.45 -12.11 -13.30
CA VAL A 167 11.63 -12.58 -12.56
C VAL A 167 11.31 -13.62 -11.50
N GLY A 168 10.05 -13.70 -11.05
CA GLY A 168 9.66 -14.42 -9.83
C GLY A 168 9.95 -15.91 -9.83
N ALA A 169 9.90 -16.58 -10.98
CA ALA A 169 10.19 -18.02 -11.08
C ALA A 169 11.66 -18.38 -10.77
N GLY A 170 12.59 -17.43 -10.92
CA GLY A 170 14.02 -17.63 -10.67
C GLY A 170 14.51 -17.09 -9.33
N LEU A 171 13.63 -16.47 -8.52
CA LEU A 171 14.05 -15.84 -7.27
C LEU A 171 14.14 -16.87 -6.13
N PRO A 172 15.14 -16.75 -5.22
CA PRO A 172 15.21 -17.53 -3.99
C PRO A 172 14.19 -17.04 -2.95
N LEU A 173 12.92 -16.98 -3.35
CA LEU A 173 11.81 -16.50 -2.54
C LEU A 173 10.90 -17.67 -2.14
N ALA A 174 10.62 -17.79 -0.85
CA ALA A 174 9.65 -18.76 -0.37
C ALA A 174 8.24 -18.47 -0.92
N ALA A 175 7.37 -19.47 -0.93
CA ALA A 175 6.00 -19.30 -1.38
C ALA A 175 5.24 -18.31 -0.48
N PHE A 176 4.41 -17.47 -1.11
CA PHE A 176 3.43 -16.64 -0.41
C PHE A 176 2.28 -17.51 0.12
N ARG A 177 1.72 -17.12 1.27
CA ARG A 177 0.50 -17.72 1.81
C ARG A 177 -0.68 -17.38 0.91
N PRO A 178 -1.70 -18.26 0.85
CA PRO A 178 -2.99 -17.89 0.26
C PRO A 178 -3.58 -16.66 0.96
N ASP A 179 -4.00 -15.68 0.17
CA ASP A 179 -4.54 -14.41 0.66
C ASP A 179 -5.70 -13.99 -0.26
N PRO A 180 -6.97 -14.27 0.14
CA PRO A 180 -8.14 -13.92 -0.67
C PRO A 180 -8.28 -12.41 -0.93
N THR A 181 -7.68 -11.57 -0.10
CA THR A 181 -7.70 -10.11 -0.33
C THR A 181 -6.71 -9.74 -1.43
N TRP A 182 -5.55 -10.37 -1.45
CA TRP A 182 -4.61 -10.26 -2.56
C TRP A 182 -5.20 -10.77 -3.87
N ASP A 183 -5.88 -11.92 -3.84
CA ASP A 183 -6.50 -12.50 -5.04
C ASP A 183 -7.51 -11.52 -5.66
N ARG A 184 -8.30 -10.83 -4.83
CA ARG A 184 -9.20 -9.75 -5.28
C ARG A 184 -8.44 -8.56 -5.86
N LEU A 185 -7.36 -8.12 -5.22
CA LEU A 185 -6.52 -7.03 -5.75
C LEU A 185 -5.92 -7.41 -7.12
N MET A 186 -5.47 -8.65 -7.31
CA MET A 186 -4.95 -9.14 -8.59
C MET A 186 -6.05 -9.27 -9.66
N ALA A 187 -7.27 -9.63 -9.26
CA ALA A 187 -8.42 -9.61 -10.15
C ALA A 187 -8.71 -8.19 -10.66
N ASP A 188 -8.68 -7.19 -9.78
CA ASP A 188 -8.87 -5.78 -10.15
C ASP A 188 -7.72 -5.25 -11.02
N VAL A 189 -6.48 -5.69 -10.78
CA VAL A 189 -5.33 -5.41 -11.67
C VAL A 189 -5.60 -5.97 -13.07
N THR A 190 -6.10 -7.20 -13.15
CA THR A 190 -6.44 -7.85 -14.42
C THR A 190 -7.54 -7.09 -15.16
N GLU A 191 -8.59 -6.67 -14.45
CA GLU A 191 -9.69 -5.90 -15.03
C GLU A 191 -9.24 -4.52 -15.51
N ALA A 192 -8.47 -3.79 -14.70
CA ALA A 192 -7.94 -2.47 -15.06
C ALA A 192 -7.07 -2.53 -16.33
N ARG A 193 -6.30 -3.61 -16.53
CA ARG A 193 -5.51 -3.83 -17.75
C ARG A 193 -6.37 -4.04 -18.99
N ARG A 194 -7.53 -4.70 -18.87
CA ARG A 194 -8.46 -4.88 -20.00
C ARG A 194 -8.97 -3.53 -20.51
N HIS A 195 -9.26 -2.60 -19.61
CA HIS A 195 -9.71 -1.24 -19.96
C HIS A 195 -8.59 -0.30 -20.42
N SER A 196 -7.33 -0.65 -20.17
CA SER A 196 -6.16 0.14 -20.56
C SER A 196 -5.60 -0.23 -21.94
N THR A 197 -6.04 -1.37 -22.51
CA THR A 197 -5.66 -1.78 -23.86
C THR A 197 -6.65 -1.16 -24.85
N PRO A 198 -6.25 -0.22 -25.74
CA PRO A 198 -7.16 0.31 -26.73
C PRO A 198 -7.61 -0.82 -27.63
N SER A 199 -8.92 -0.87 -27.92
CA SER A 199 -9.49 -1.68 -28.98
C SER A 199 -8.65 -1.44 -30.24
N GLY A 200 -7.90 -2.46 -30.66
CA GLY A 200 -7.18 -2.44 -31.93
C GLY A 200 -8.12 -2.39 -33.12
#